data_AF-C3YBB1-F1
#
_entry.id   AF-C3YBB1-F1
#
_cell.length_a   1.000
_cell.length_b   1.000
_cell.length_c   1.000
_cell.angle_alpha   90.00
_cell.angle_beta   90.00
_cell.angle_gamma   90.00
#
_symmetry.space_group_name_H-M   'P 1'
#
loop_
_entity.id
_entity.type
_entity.pdbx_description
1 polymer ?
#
loop_
_entity_poly.entity_id
_entity_poly.type
_entity_poly.pdbx_seq_one_letter_code
_entity_poly.pdbx_strand_id
1 'polypeptide(L)'
;MPKLCAEIINRVPGWCKSRCNPKGPVMDWDTYRRAVKEFNPAVEENFLQKSTEHLHDQAEIIMVRKSASRSESIVIMKPSWLGKDVFGPTLAPENFAKRLRRTAEDLVTRDEIYRVFEDKSDPELVITLLQRFQLCHSYNGKEFVFPSLLTQEMPKEAWLPTGESTTLYFGKAWRCRDLTDMFSSDFFPRVQTLLMTSMSNRPILWKGGAKCFDSDVEALVQMSSEGRTVYICTRSVEGDRERCHHMMRFLEKLVVGVLQESSPGTDTTQLILSARALKEHRDDLLKYAYTLEQVKVAKAESVALVNRTGGYSEKVIDVMCKTSRHRTLSHSSSASAVPIPGWDERGISTTSSQSGSPTSIVGNKNTVVIAAPFSRVIMSGSGVSSAADDDSGAGIHEWQEEVFTAMETEEQSAEPMSPTLTVVEGDDNTVVTAGDGSFVSVRTQGDGQDMEGVENSDVEADTSNDVVDPLDPMSIELD
;
A
#
# COMPACT_ATOMS: atom_id res chain seq x y z
N MET A 1 15.37 -19.08 12.38
CA MET A 1 15.28 -17.86 13.21
C MET A 1 16.66 -17.54 13.81
N PRO A 2 17.13 -16.27 13.79
CA PRO A 2 18.38 -15.84 14.42
C PRO A 2 18.38 -16.00 15.96
N LYS A 3 19.56 -16.19 16.56
CA LYS A 3 19.71 -16.40 18.02
C LYS A 3 19.06 -15.30 18.87
N LEU A 4 19.29 -14.02 18.51
CA LEU A 4 18.73 -12.88 19.23
C LEU A 4 17.18 -12.86 19.16
N CYS A 5 16.60 -13.17 18.01
CA CYS A 5 15.16 -13.25 17.82
C CYS A 5 14.52 -14.34 18.70
N ALA A 6 15.15 -15.51 18.76
CA ALA A 6 14.70 -16.61 19.62
C ALA A 6 14.76 -16.23 21.11
N GLU A 7 15.81 -15.55 21.55
CA GLU A 7 15.90 -15.09 22.94
C GLU A 7 14.89 -13.98 23.26
N ILE A 8 14.66 -13.03 22.34
CA ILE A 8 13.60 -12.02 22.48
C ILE A 8 12.24 -12.68 22.74
N ILE A 9 11.82 -13.66 21.92
CA ILE A 9 10.56 -14.38 22.09
C ILE A 9 10.50 -15.08 23.46
N ASN A 10 11.59 -15.73 23.88
CA ASN A 10 11.64 -16.39 25.20
C ASN A 10 11.51 -15.41 26.38
N ARG A 11 11.89 -14.14 26.22
CA ARG A 11 11.78 -13.09 27.25
C ARG A 11 10.42 -12.37 27.22
N VAL A 12 9.75 -12.27 26.07
CA VAL A 12 8.46 -11.58 25.86
C VAL A 12 7.40 -11.92 26.94
N PRO A 13 7.14 -13.18 27.32
CA PRO A 13 6.14 -13.51 28.36
C PRO A 13 6.47 -12.96 29.76
N GLY A 14 7.75 -12.80 30.09
CA GLY A 14 8.20 -12.19 31.34
C GLY A 14 8.13 -10.67 31.30
N TRP A 15 8.52 -10.08 30.16
CA TRP A 15 8.44 -8.64 29.90
C TRP A 15 6.99 -8.12 29.92
N CYS A 16 6.04 -8.83 29.29
CA CYS A 16 4.62 -8.52 29.34
C CYS A 16 4.04 -8.44 30.77
N LYS A 17 4.65 -9.13 31.75
CA LYS A 17 4.24 -9.11 33.16
C LYS A 17 4.93 -8.04 34.01
N SER A 18 6.09 -7.54 33.57
CA SER A 18 7.01 -6.76 34.42
C SER A 18 7.36 -5.36 33.90
N ARG A 19 7.07 -5.07 32.62
CA ARG A 19 7.52 -3.86 31.92
C ARG A 19 6.47 -3.21 31.04
N CYS A 20 5.49 -3.98 30.57
CA CYS A 20 4.33 -3.45 29.84
C CYS A 20 3.28 -2.86 30.80
N ASN A 21 2.43 -1.99 30.27
CA ASN A 21 1.25 -1.49 31.00
C ASN A 21 0.23 -2.65 31.19
N PRO A 22 -0.42 -2.82 32.36
CA PRO A 22 -1.52 -3.78 32.51
C PRO A 22 -2.64 -3.62 31.47
N LYS A 23 -2.87 -2.40 30.97
CA LYS A 23 -3.79 -2.06 29.86
C LYS A 23 -3.12 -2.06 28.47
N GLY A 24 -2.02 -2.78 28.27
CA GLY A 24 -1.38 -2.86 26.94
C GLY A 24 -0.03 -3.57 26.94
N PRO A 25 0.13 -4.72 26.26
CA PRO A 25 1.39 -5.44 26.10
C PRO A 25 2.29 -4.72 25.09
N VAL A 26 2.67 -3.48 25.40
CA VAL A 26 3.45 -2.58 24.55
C VAL A 26 4.64 -2.00 25.30
N MET A 27 5.64 -1.54 24.53
CA MET A 27 6.77 -0.74 25.00
C MET A 27 7.07 0.38 24.01
N ASP A 28 7.67 1.46 24.48
CA ASP A 28 8.45 2.34 23.61
C ASP A 28 9.79 1.68 23.20
N TRP A 29 10.40 2.17 22.13
CA TRP A 29 11.67 1.64 21.60
C TRP A 29 12.81 1.67 22.62
N ASP A 30 12.88 2.72 23.46
CA ASP A 30 13.99 2.90 24.41
C ASP A 30 13.86 1.96 25.62
N THR A 31 12.64 1.60 26.04
CA THR A 31 12.35 0.55 27.02
C THR A 31 12.62 -0.84 26.47
N TYR A 32 12.17 -1.13 25.24
CA TYR A 32 12.45 -2.40 24.56
C TYR A 32 13.95 -2.63 24.36
N ARG A 33 14.70 -1.63 23.86
CA ARG A 33 16.16 -1.68 23.71
C ARG A 33 16.87 -1.95 25.04
N ARG A 34 16.47 -1.28 26.12
CA ARG A 34 17.05 -1.53 27.45
C ARG A 34 16.81 -2.96 27.92
N ALA A 35 15.59 -3.47 27.75
CA ALA A 35 15.25 -4.84 28.10
C ALA A 35 16.08 -5.90 27.34
N VAL A 36 16.44 -5.63 26.07
CA VAL A 36 17.39 -6.49 25.32
C VAL A 36 18.82 -6.33 25.84
N LYS A 37 19.29 -5.10 26.08
CA LYS A 37 20.65 -4.83 26.55
C LYS A 37 20.97 -5.39 27.94
N GLU A 38 19.96 -5.74 28.73
CA GLU A 38 20.15 -6.45 30.01
C GLU A 38 20.62 -7.91 29.84
N PHE A 39 20.35 -8.57 28.70
CA PHE A 39 20.85 -9.93 28.42
C PHE A 39 21.90 -9.98 27.31
N ASN A 40 21.88 -9.02 26.38
CA ASN A 40 22.91 -8.85 25.36
C ASN A 40 23.44 -7.40 25.37
N PRO A 41 24.33 -7.03 26.32
CA PRO A 41 24.84 -5.67 26.44
C PRO A 41 25.59 -5.17 25.20
N ALA A 42 26.20 -6.10 24.45
CA ALA A 42 26.96 -5.85 23.24
C ALA A 42 26.10 -5.72 21.97
N VAL A 43 24.76 -5.77 22.07
CA VAL A 43 23.90 -5.67 20.89
C VAL A 43 23.99 -4.28 20.22
N GLU A 44 24.36 -4.28 18.94
CA GLU A 44 24.33 -3.08 18.11
C GLU A 44 22.89 -2.67 17.76
N GLU A 45 22.63 -1.36 17.70
CA GLU A 45 21.29 -0.82 17.40
C GLU A 45 20.77 -1.30 16.04
N ASN A 46 21.63 -1.33 15.02
CA ASN A 46 21.29 -1.79 13.67
C ASN A 46 20.96 -3.30 13.62
N PHE A 47 21.61 -4.11 14.45
CA PHE A 47 21.34 -5.55 14.53
C PHE A 47 20.07 -5.84 15.33
N LEU A 48 19.83 -5.11 16.42
CA LEU A 48 18.56 -5.15 17.15
C LEU A 48 17.38 -4.69 16.27
N GLN A 49 17.55 -3.60 15.52
CA GLN A 49 16.51 -3.10 14.60
C GLN A 49 16.14 -4.20 13.59
N LYS A 50 17.11 -4.74 12.84
CA LYS A 50 16.88 -5.84 11.88
C LYS A 50 16.30 -7.10 12.52
N SER A 51 16.69 -7.42 13.75
CA SER A 51 16.15 -8.57 14.50
C SER A 51 14.70 -8.35 14.93
N THR A 52 14.31 -7.10 15.20
CA THR A 52 12.93 -6.71 15.53
C THR A 52 12.07 -6.63 14.28
N GLU A 53 12.64 -6.14 13.17
CA GLU A 53 11.99 -6.12 11.85
C GLU A 53 11.68 -7.55 11.40
N HIS A 54 12.64 -8.48 11.47
CA HIS A 54 12.37 -9.89 11.19
C HIS A 54 11.27 -10.50 12.10
N LEU A 55 11.22 -10.15 13.39
CA LEU A 55 10.13 -10.60 14.28
C LEU A 55 8.78 -9.94 13.97
N HIS A 56 8.79 -8.73 13.40
CA HIS A 56 7.60 -8.02 12.92
C HIS A 56 7.05 -8.65 11.64
N ASP A 57 7.93 -9.00 10.70
CA ASP A 57 7.61 -9.69 9.45
C ASP A 57 7.12 -11.14 9.68
N GLN A 58 7.31 -11.68 10.88
CA GLN A 58 6.78 -12.97 11.34
C GLN A 58 5.62 -12.84 12.33
N ALA A 59 5.17 -11.62 12.63
CA ALA A 59 4.08 -11.30 13.56
C ALA A 59 4.22 -11.92 14.98
N GLU A 60 5.46 -12.11 15.44
CA GLU A 60 5.78 -12.51 16.83
C GLU A 60 5.67 -11.31 17.79
N ILE A 61 6.10 -10.14 17.30
CA ILE A 61 5.84 -8.80 17.85
C ILE A 61 5.42 -7.89 16.68
N ILE A 62 4.94 -6.66 16.93
CA ILE A 62 4.68 -5.68 15.85
C ILE A 62 5.37 -4.36 16.17
N MET A 63 6.18 -3.82 15.25
CA MET A 63 6.91 -2.57 15.45
C MET A 63 6.24 -1.40 14.70
N VAL A 64 5.47 -0.60 15.43
CA VAL A 64 4.75 0.56 14.91
C VAL A 64 5.68 1.79 14.93
N ARG A 65 6.40 2.02 13.83
CA ARG A 65 7.33 3.14 13.65
C ARG A 65 6.63 4.51 13.75
N LYS A 66 7.38 5.59 14.03
CA LYS A 66 6.95 6.99 13.83
C LYS A 66 7.78 7.61 12.70
N SER A 67 7.15 8.39 11.82
CA SER A 67 7.85 8.96 10.65
C SER A 67 8.97 9.96 11.00
N ALA A 68 8.94 10.57 12.20
CA ALA A 68 9.84 11.64 12.58
C ALA A 68 11.06 11.20 13.43
N SER A 69 10.96 10.10 14.19
CA SER A 69 12.06 9.62 15.04
C SER A 69 11.95 8.13 15.34
N ARG A 70 13.09 7.47 15.59
CA ARG A 70 13.14 6.03 15.91
C ARG A 70 12.67 5.72 17.33
N SER A 71 13.05 6.55 18.32
CA SER A 71 12.70 6.40 19.73
C SER A 71 11.20 6.40 20.01
N GLU A 72 10.39 7.05 19.17
CA GLU A 72 8.93 7.13 19.30
C GLU A 72 8.17 5.99 18.58
N SER A 73 8.89 4.92 18.24
CA SER A 73 8.32 3.65 17.77
C SER A 73 7.73 2.86 18.94
N ILE A 74 6.57 2.24 18.72
CA ILE A 74 5.89 1.39 19.71
C ILE A 74 6.11 -0.07 19.33
N VAL A 75 6.62 -0.88 20.24
CA VAL A 75 6.77 -2.33 20.07
C VAL A 75 5.63 -3.03 20.80
N ILE A 76 4.75 -3.68 20.03
CA ILE A 76 3.62 -4.47 20.55
C ILE A 76 4.13 -5.89 20.78
N MET A 77 4.26 -6.25 22.06
CA MET A 77 4.88 -7.49 22.54
C MET A 77 3.95 -8.71 22.49
N LYS A 78 2.67 -8.51 22.13
CA LYS A 78 1.69 -9.58 21.93
C LYS A 78 0.70 -9.23 20.81
N PRO A 79 0.99 -9.60 19.55
CA PRO A 79 0.16 -9.18 18.40
C PRO A 79 -1.29 -9.64 18.47
N SER A 80 -1.58 -10.76 19.15
CA SER A 80 -2.97 -11.22 19.36
C SER A 80 -3.84 -10.24 20.17
N TRP A 81 -3.26 -9.35 20.99
CA TRP A 81 -4.01 -8.30 21.70
C TRP A 81 -4.48 -7.20 20.74
N LEU A 82 -3.65 -6.84 19.75
CA LEU A 82 -4.03 -5.87 18.73
C LEU A 82 -5.26 -6.37 17.95
N GLY A 83 -5.25 -7.63 17.51
CA GLY A 83 -6.41 -8.25 16.85
C GLY A 83 -7.64 -8.35 17.76
N LYS A 84 -7.50 -8.91 18.97
CA LYS A 84 -8.64 -9.23 19.85
C LYS A 84 -9.25 -8.04 20.59
N ASP A 85 -8.41 -7.12 21.05
CA ASP A 85 -8.75 -6.12 22.06
C ASP A 85 -8.61 -4.67 21.56
N VAL A 86 -8.09 -4.46 20.34
CA VAL A 86 -8.06 -3.16 19.63
C VAL A 86 -8.87 -3.21 18.34
N PHE A 87 -8.43 -3.95 17.33
CA PHE A 87 -9.09 -4.04 16.02
C PHE A 87 -10.46 -4.70 16.09
N GLY A 88 -10.61 -5.79 16.86
CA GLY A 88 -11.88 -6.47 17.09
C GLY A 88 -13.00 -5.51 17.49
N PRO A 89 -12.91 -4.80 18.63
CA PRO A 89 -13.93 -3.83 19.03
C PRO A 89 -14.03 -2.57 18.14
N THR A 90 -12.98 -2.25 17.36
CA THR A 90 -13.01 -1.14 16.39
C THR A 90 -13.89 -1.49 15.18
N LEU A 91 -13.70 -2.68 14.62
CA LEU A 91 -14.33 -3.14 13.37
C LEU A 91 -15.51 -4.11 13.61
N ALA A 92 -15.98 -4.23 14.85
CA ALA A 92 -17.04 -5.15 15.23
C ALA A 92 -18.40 -4.74 14.64
N PRO A 93 -19.12 -5.65 13.95
CA PRO A 93 -20.41 -5.35 13.33
C PRO A 93 -21.54 -5.11 14.35
N GLU A 94 -22.69 -4.62 13.87
CA GLU A 94 -23.70 -3.99 14.72
C GLU A 94 -24.46 -4.92 15.70
N ASN A 95 -24.25 -6.23 15.60
CA ASN A 95 -24.72 -7.21 16.58
C ASN A 95 -23.76 -7.39 17.79
N PHE A 96 -22.55 -6.84 17.77
CA PHE A 96 -21.58 -6.96 18.88
C PHE A 96 -21.82 -5.90 19.97
N ALA A 97 -21.77 -6.34 21.24
CA ALA A 97 -22.04 -5.51 22.40
C ALA A 97 -20.92 -4.48 22.71
N LYS A 98 -19.65 -4.88 22.61
CA LYS A 98 -18.50 -3.97 22.59
C LYS A 98 -18.02 -3.75 21.16
N ARG A 99 -18.59 -2.72 20.55
CA ARG A 99 -18.16 -2.08 19.30
C ARG A 99 -18.12 -0.56 19.49
N LEU A 100 -17.40 0.13 18.61
CA LEU A 100 -17.58 1.57 18.40
C LEU A 100 -18.96 1.88 17.78
N ARG A 101 -19.55 2.98 18.19
CA ARG A 101 -20.77 3.58 17.64
C ARG A 101 -20.44 4.86 16.89
N ARG A 102 -21.19 5.13 15.83
CA ARG A 102 -21.08 6.33 15.00
C ARG A 102 -22.20 7.32 15.32
N THR A 103 -21.98 8.61 15.07
CA THR A 103 -23.04 9.63 14.97
C THR A 103 -23.78 9.50 13.64
N ALA A 104 -24.76 10.38 13.35
CA ALA A 104 -25.43 10.38 12.04
C ALA A 104 -24.48 10.79 10.89
N GLU A 105 -23.39 11.47 11.23
CA GLU A 105 -22.33 11.99 10.37
C GLU A 105 -21.18 10.96 10.16
N ASP A 106 -21.39 9.70 10.53
CA ASP A 106 -20.39 8.61 10.53
C ASP A 106 -19.11 8.87 11.39
N LEU A 107 -19.15 9.85 12.29
CA LEU A 107 -18.06 10.18 13.21
C LEU A 107 -18.12 9.35 14.50
N VAL A 108 -16.96 9.10 15.11
CA VAL A 108 -16.83 8.45 16.42
C VAL A 108 -16.27 9.46 17.42
N THR A 109 -16.93 9.67 18.55
CA THR A 109 -16.46 10.60 19.60
C THR A 109 -15.36 9.98 20.46
N ARG A 110 -14.51 10.82 21.08
CA ARG A 110 -13.48 10.35 22.02
C ARG A 110 -14.11 9.58 23.20
N ASP A 111 -15.23 10.08 23.72
CA ASP A 111 -15.96 9.47 24.84
C ASP A 111 -16.45 8.05 24.49
N GLU A 112 -16.84 7.82 23.23
CA GLU A 112 -17.22 6.49 22.73
C GLU A 112 -16.01 5.54 22.62
N ILE A 113 -14.82 6.04 22.24
CA ILE A 113 -13.57 5.28 22.26
C ILE A 113 -13.21 4.89 23.72
N TYR A 114 -13.31 5.83 24.67
CA TYR A 114 -13.14 5.54 26.09
C TYR A 114 -14.12 4.45 26.56
N ARG A 115 -15.43 4.62 26.30
CA ARG A 115 -16.48 3.64 26.64
C ARG A 115 -16.20 2.22 26.14
N VAL A 116 -15.60 2.07 24.96
CA VAL A 116 -15.27 0.76 24.40
C VAL A 116 -14.00 0.18 25.00
N PHE A 117 -12.93 0.97 25.11
CA PHE A 117 -11.59 0.46 25.38
C PHE A 117 -11.13 0.52 26.84
N GLU A 118 -11.62 1.46 27.66
CA GLU A 118 -11.02 1.79 28.96
C GLU A 118 -10.86 0.60 29.93
N ASP A 119 -11.78 -0.37 29.93
CA ASP A 119 -11.66 -1.60 30.77
C ASP A 119 -10.47 -2.49 30.40
N LYS A 120 -10.07 -2.48 29.12
CA LYS A 120 -9.12 -3.43 28.51
C LYS A 120 -7.78 -2.80 28.14
N SER A 121 -7.84 -1.56 27.68
CA SER A 121 -6.77 -0.87 26.98
C SER A 121 -6.74 0.60 27.37
N ASP A 122 -5.59 1.24 27.26
CA ASP A 122 -5.48 2.71 27.34
C ASP A 122 -6.11 3.33 26.06
N PRO A 123 -7.19 4.15 26.16
CA PRO A 123 -7.83 4.75 25.00
C PRO A 123 -6.91 5.66 24.18
N GLU A 124 -5.94 6.34 24.80
CA GLU A 124 -5.01 7.24 24.12
C GLU A 124 -3.95 6.47 23.31
N LEU A 125 -3.46 5.36 23.87
CA LEU A 125 -2.68 4.37 23.14
C LEU A 125 -3.48 3.80 21.96
N VAL A 126 -4.75 3.45 22.16
CA VAL A 126 -5.62 2.92 21.10
C VAL A 126 -5.82 3.93 19.98
N ILE A 127 -6.14 5.20 20.27
CA ILE A 127 -6.22 6.28 19.28
C ILE A 127 -4.90 6.39 18.50
N THR A 128 -3.78 6.41 19.22
CA THR A 128 -2.44 6.51 18.61
C THR A 128 -2.17 5.33 17.66
N LEU A 129 -2.49 4.10 18.07
CA LEU A 129 -2.29 2.91 17.24
C LEU A 129 -3.22 2.92 16.01
N LEU A 130 -4.51 3.20 16.17
CA LEU A 130 -5.47 3.23 15.06
C LEU A 130 -5.10 4.27 13.99
N GLN A 131 -4.59 5.43 14.40
CA GLN A 131 -4.03 6.43 13.48
C GLN A 131 -2.75 5.97 12.79
N ARG A 132 -1.82 5.30 13.51
CA ARG A 132 -0.59 4.74 12.93
C ARG A 132 -0.86 3.62 11.92
N PHE A 133 -1.90 2.81 12.14
CA PHE A 133 -2.40 1.80 11.20
C PHE A 133 -3.32 2.40 10.11
N GLN A 134 -3.45 3.72 10.01
CA GLN A 134 -4.25 4.44 9.02
C GLN A 134 -5.76 4.08 9.02
N LEU A 135 -6.26 3.49 10.11
CA LEU A 135 -7.67 3.08 10.26
C LEU A 135 -8.61 4.22 10.65
N CYS A 136 -8.07 5.32 11.20
CA CYS A 136 -8.84 6.52 11.49
C CYS A 136 -8.01 7.80 11.40
N HIS A 137 -8.70 8.94 11.31
CA HIS A 137 -8.11 10.26 11.44
C HIS A 137 -8.89 11.16 12.42
N SER A 138 -8.21 12.13 13.03
CA SER A 138 -8.84 13.14 13.91
C SER A 138 -9.68 14.12 13.08
N TYR A 139 -11.00 14.12 13.27
CA TYR A 139 -11.87 15.09 12.62
C TYR A 139 -11.77 16.48 13.27
N ASN A 140 -11.71 16.58 14.60
CA ASN A 140 -11.57 17.89 15.28
C ASN A 140 -10.89 17.80 16.66
N GLY A 141 -10.14 16.72 16.91
CA GLY A 141 -9.52 16.43 18.21
C GLY A 141 -10.49 15.85 19.25
N LYS A 142 -11.81 15.97 19.05
CA LYS A 142 -12.84 15.32 19.88
C LYS A 142 -13.52 14.16 19.15
N GLU A 143 -13.63 14.25 17.83
CA GLU A 143 -14.24 13.27 16.95
C GLU A 143 -13.21 12.71 15.98
N PHE A 144 -13.46 11.49 15.51
CA PHE A 144 -12.60 10.72 14.63
C PHE A 144 -13.42 10.14 13.47
N VAL A 145 -12.90 10.21 12.26
CA VAL A 145 -13.46 9.51 11.09
C VAL A 145 -12.76 8.16 10.93
N PHE A 146 -13.53 7.12 10.66
CA PHE A 146 -13.06 5.75 10.39
C PHE A 146 -13.47 5.38 8.96
N PRO A 147 -12.61 5.58 7.94
CA PRO A 147 -13.03 5.45 6.54
C PRO A 147 -13.59 4.08 6.13
N SER A 148 -13.12 3.00 6.76
CA SER A 148 -13.65 1.64 6.57
C SER A 148 -15.04 1.40 7.18
N LEU A 149 -15.56 2.35 7.97
CA LEU A 149 -16.88 2.29 8.61
C LEU A 149 -17.86 3.34 8.05
N LEU A 150 -17.50 4.05 6.98
CA LEU A 150 -18.39 5.00 6.30
C LEU A 150 -19.55 4.27 5.62
N THR A 151 -20.76 4.77 5.86
CA THR A 151 -22.03 4.25 5.31
C THR A 151 -22.82 5.27 4.51
N GLN A 152 -22.57 6.57 4.69
CA GLN A 152 -23.08 7.61 3.81
C GLN A 152 -22.60 7.41 2.37
N GLU A 153 -23.49 7.63 1.39
CA GLU A 153 -23.17 7.70 -0.04
C GLU A 153 -22.78 9.15 -0.43
N MET A 154 -22.35 9.39 -1.67
CA MET A 154 -21.89 10.73 -2.11
C MET A 154 -22.96 11.82 -1.91
N PRO A 155 -22.65 12.95 -1.24
CA PRO A 155 -23.55 14.10 -1.14
C PRO A 155 -23.91 14.63 -2.54
N LYS A 156 -25.17 14.98 -2.77
CA LYS A 156 -25.69 15.35 -4.11
C LYS A 156 -24.99 16.58 -4.69
N GLU A 157 -24.65 17.50 -3.79
CA GLU A 157 -23.92 18.74 -4.00
C GLU A 157 -22.40 18.57 -4.19
N ALA A 158 -21.83 17.37 -3.93
CA ALA A 158 -20.39 17.16 -4.00
C ALA A 158 -19.83 17.35 -5.41
N TRP A 159 -20.48 16.83 -6.45
CA TRP A 159 -19.97 16.85 -7.82
C TRP A 159 -21.04 17.23 -8.86
N LEU A 160 -21.71 18.36 -8.64
CA LEU A 160 -22.65 18.94 -9.60
C LEU A 160 -21.93 19.61 -10.80
N PRO A 161 -22.53 19.64 -12.00
CA PRO A 161 -22.02 20.41 -13.13
C PRO A 161 -21.87 21.90 -12.82
N THR A 162 -20.77 22.51 -13.25
CA THR A 162 -20.45 23.92 -12.96
C THR A 162 -21.26 24.94 -13.75
N GLY A 163 -21.90 24.55 -14.86
CA GLY A 163 -22.50 25.45 -15.84
C GLY A 163 -21.48 26.24 -16.68
N GLU A 164 -20.35 26.64 -16.07
CA GLU A 164 -19.36 27.52 -16.70
C GLU A 164 -18.67 26.93 -17.94
N SER A 165 -18.55 27.79 -18.97
CA SER A 165 -17.96 27.43 -20.25
C SER A 165 -16.44 27.22 -20.14
N THR A 166 -15.77 27.98 -19.28
CA THR A 166 -14.33 27.95 -19.00
C THR A 166 -13.86 26.70 -18.29
N THR A 167 -14.74 25.99 -17.56
CA THR A 167 -14.33 24.88 -16.69
C THR A 167 -13.59 23.80 -17.46
N LEU A 168 -12.35 23.54 -17.05
CA LEU A 168 -11.55 22.41 -17.51
C LEU A 168 -11.84 21.18 -16.65
N TYR A 169 -11.84 20.01 -17.28
CA TYR A 169 -11.99 18.71 -16.63
C TYR A 169 -10.87 17.79 -17.08
N PHE A 170 -10.24 17.09 -16.15
CA PHE A 170 -9.24 16.07 -16.42
C PHE A 170 -9.53 14.84 -15.58
N GLY A 171 -9.18 13.65 -16.07
CA GLY A 171 -9.35 12.43 -15.28
C GLY A 171 -8.40 11.31 -15.64
N LYS A 172 -8.08 10.51 -14.64
CA LYS A 172 -7.34 9.26 -14.72
C LYS A 172 -8.12 8.16 -13.99
N ALA A 173 -7.92 6.92 -14.41
CA ALA A 173 -8.37 5.76 -13.64
C ALA A 173 -7.27 4.69 -13.60
N TRP A 174 -7.23 3.94 -12.51
CA TRP A 174 -6.47 2.71 -12.39
C TRP A 174 -7.46 1.59 -12.19
N ARG A 175 -7.37 0.57 -13.04
CA ARG A 175 -8.30 -0.55 -13.06
C ARG A 175 -7.53 -1.87 -13.07
N CYS A 176 -7.95 -2.85 -12.26
CA CYS A 176 -7.46 -4.23 -12.31
C CYS A 176 -7.49 -4.77 -13.74
N ARG A 177 -6.40 -5.40 -14.21
CA ARG A 177 -6.35 -5.97 -15.57
C ARG A 177 -7.28 -7.18 -15.68
N ASP A 178 -7.21 -8.09 -14.72
CA ASP A 178 -8.11 -9.24 -14.65
C ASP A 178 -9.51 -8.80 -14.15
N LEU A 179 -10.52 -9.60 -14.46
CA LEU A 179 -11.89 -9.40 -13.97
C LEU A 179 -12.12 -10.10 -12.62
N THR A 180 -11.28 -11.08 -12.26
CA THR A 180 -11.27 -11.76 -10.96
C THR A 180 -10.49 -10.99 -9.90
N ASP A 181 -9.52 -10.17 -10.31
CA ASP A 181 -8.81 -9.23 -9.44
C ASP A 181 -9.72 -8.14 -8.85
N MET A 182 -9.44 -7.75 -7.62
CA MET A 182 -10.01 -6.61 -6.90
C MET A 182 -8.92 -5.94 -6.06
N PHE A 183 -9.06 -4.65 -5.75
CA PHE A 183 -8.21 -4.02 -4.73
C PHE A 183 -8.53 -4.57 -3.34
N SER A 184 -7.52 -4.62 -2.47
CA SER A 184 -7.72 -4.98 -1.06
C SER A 184 -8.74 -4.05 -0.37
N SER A 185 -9.51 -4.58 0.59
CA SER A 185 -10.59 -3.83 1.23
C SER A 185 -10.11 -2.66 2.12
N ASP A 186 -8.83 -2.61 2.46
CA ASP A 186 -8.18 -1.49 3.16
C ASP A 186 -7.67 -0.39 2.22
N PHE A 187 -7.44 -0.67 0.93
CA PHE A 187 -6.83 0.25 -0.03
C PHE A 187 -7.50 1.63 -0.02
N PHE A 188 -8.82 1.69 -0.25
CA PHE A 188 -9.51 2.97 -0.34
C PHE A 188 -9.71 3.67 1.01
N PRO A 189 -10.03 2.96 2.12
CA PRO A 189 -9.95 3.52 3.46
C PRO A 189 -8.59 4.17 3.78
N ARG A 190 -7.47 3.55 3.37
CA ARG A 190 -6.12 4.11 3.55
C ARG A 190 -5.90 5.36 2.69
N VAL A 191 -6.36 5.37 1.43
CA VAL A 191 -6.38 6.58 0.58
C VAL A 191 -7.13 7.71 1.27
N GLN A 192 -8.33 7.46 1.81
CA GLN A 192 -9.14 8.46 2.50
C GLN A 192 -8.47 9.00 3.78
N THR A 193 -7.87 8.12 4.61
CA THR A 193 -7.08 8.55 5.78
C THR A 193 -5.88 9.41 5.37
N LEU A 194 -5.16 9.05 4.30
CA LEU A 194 -4.01 9.82 3.84
C LEU A 194 -4.41 11.19 3.28
N LEU A 195 -5.49 11.27 2.50
CA LEU A 195 -6.04 12.56 2.03
C LEU A 195 -6.39 13.49 3.21
N MET A 196 -6.94 12.96 4.29
CA MET A 196 -7.19 13.72 5.53
C MET A 196 -5.90 14.18 6.23
N THR A 197 -4.79 13.42 6.15
CA THR A 197 -3.50 13.82 6.75
C THR A 197 -2.66 14.77 5.90
N SER A 198 -2.82 14.72 4.57
CA SER A 198 -1.90 15.36 3.62
C SER A 198 -2.43 16.64 2.96
N MET A 199 -3.69 17.00 3.18
CA MET A 199 -4.30 18.22 2.63
C MET A 199 -4.60 19.25 3.73
N SER A 200 -4.19 20.51 3.49
CA SER A 200 -4.51 21.65 4.38
C SER A 200 -6.02 21.93 4.44
N ASN A 201 -6.69 21.80 3.30
CA ASN A 201 -8.15 21.81 3.19
C ASN A 201 -8.66 20.39 3.42
N ARG A 202 -9.62 20.24 4.33
CA ARG A 202 -10.18 18.94 4.70
C ARG A 202 -11.03 18.34 3.57
N PRO A 203 -10.74 17.12 3.08
CA PRO A 203 -11.62 16.40 2.18
C PRO A 203 -13.01 16.12 2.80
N ILE A 204 -14.06 16.17 1.97
CA ILE A 204 -15.37 15.61 2.32
C ILE A 204 -15.31 14.12 1.97
N LEU A 205 -15.59 13.23 2.92
CA LEU A 205 -15.52 11.78 2.73
C LEU A 205 -16.92 11.15 2.74
N TRP A 206 -17.07 10.07 1.98
CA TRP A 206 -18.22 9.15 2.04
C TRP A 206 -17.74 7.73 1.73
N LYS A 207 -18.64 6.75 1.76
CA LYS A 207 -18.33 5.35 1.46
C LYS A 207 -17.75 5.20 0.05
N GLY A 208 -16.48 4.82 -0.03
CA GLY A 208 -15.79 4.62 -1.31
C GLY A 208 -15.47 5.90 -2.10
N GLY A 209 -15.59 7.10 -1.53
CA GLY A 209 -15.19 8.33 -2.22
C GLY A 209 -14.79 9.52 -1.35
N ALA A 210 -14.16 10.50 -1.98
CA ALA A 210 -13.68 11.73 -1.37
C ALA A 210 -13.75 12.90 -2.36
N LYS A 211 -14.21 14.06 -1.87
CA LYS A 211 -14.05 15.34 -2.56
C LYS A 211 -12.92 16.13 -1.90
N CYS A 212 -11.92 16.47 -2.69
CA CYS A 212 -10.78 17.30 -2.32
C CYS A 212 -10.93 18.68 -2.97
N PHE A 213 -10.37 19.72 -2.37
CA PHE A 213 -10.40 21.07 -2.93
C PHE A 213 -9.19 21.90 -2.49
N ASP A 214 -8.60 22.64 -3.43
CA ASP A 214 -7.57 23.64 -3.18
C ASP A 214 -7.86 24.85 -4.07
N SER A 215 -8.06 26.01 -3.43
CA SER A 215 -8.30 27.28 -4.10
C SER A 215 -9.52 27.20 -5.05
N ASP A 216 -9.32 27.29 -6.37
CA ASP A 216 -10.34 27.18 -7.43
C ASP A 216 -10.50 25.74 -7.98
N VAL A 217 -9.63 24.81 -7.56
CA VAL A 217 -9.56 23.45 -8.06
C VAL A 217 -10.28 22.48 -7.14
N GLU A 218 -11.29 21.81 -7.69
CA GLU A 218 -11.95 20.68 -7.05
C GLU A 218 -11.44 19.37 -7.63
N ALA A 219 -11.42 18.32 -6.80
CA ALA A 219 -11.12 16.97 -7.23
C ALA A 219 -12.06 15.94 -6.59
N LEU A 220 -12.33 14.89 -7.34
CA LEU A 220 -13.13 13.73 -6.95
C LEU A 220 -12.23 12.50 -7.04
N VAL A 221 -12.04 11.82 -5.92
CA VAL A 221 -11.41 10.50 -5.85
C VAL A 221 -12.49 9.50 -5.47
N GLN A 222 -12.75 8.50 -6.30
CA GLN A 222 -13.88 7.58 -6.13
C GLN A 222 -13.47 6.16 -6.51
N MET A 223 -13.86 5.18 -5.71
CA MET A 223 -13.77 3.75 -6.07
C MET A 223 -15.06 3.28 -6.72
N SER A 224 -14.93 2.39 -7.70
CA SER A 224 -16.05 1.63 -8.29
C SER A 224 -16.72 0.76 -7.23
N SER A 225 -18.03 0.53 -7.33
CA SER A 225 -18.77 -0.32 -6.36
C SER A 225 -18.29 -1.77 -6.34
N GLU A 226 -17.73 -2.28 -7.45
CA GLU A 226 -17.09 -3.59 -7.54
C GLU A 226 -15.64 -3.65 -7.01
N GLY A 227 -15.07 -2.55 -6.50
CA GLY A 227 -13.71 -2.52 -5.94
C GLY A 227 -12.54 -2.75 -6.93
N ARG A 228 -12.78 -2.69 -8.25
CA ARG A 228 -11.77 -2.96 -9.30
C ARG A 228 -11.20 -1.72 -9.99
N THR A 229 -11.79 -0.55 -9.79
CA THR A 229 -11.36 0.71 -10.41
C THR A 229 -11.33 1.85 -9.40
N VAL A 230 -10.27 2.66 -9.42
CA VAL A 230 -10.21 3.95 -8.73
C VAL A 230 -10.08 5.07 -9.75
N TYR A 231 -10.97 6.06 -9.64
CA TYR A 231 -11.04 7.24 -10.47
C TYR A 231 -10.42 8.44 -9.73
N ILE A 232 -9.65 9.26 -10.44
CA ILE A 232 -9.20 10.58 -9.99
C ILE A 232 -9.62 11.58 -11.06
N CYS A 233 -10.54 12.47 -10.71
CA CYS A 233 -11.03 13.54 -11.58
C CYS A 233 -10.67 14.90 -10.97
N THR A 234 -10.17 15.84 -11.75
CA THR A 234 -9.89 17.23 -11.31
C THR A 234 -10.59 18.23 -12.23
N ARG A 235 -10.99 19.37 -11.68
CA ARG A 235 -11.56 20.50 -12.43
C ARG A 235 -11.18 21.85 -11.83
N SER A 236 -11.04 22.86 -12.68
CA SER A 236 -10.96 24.27 -12.31
C SER A 236 -12.08 25.01 -13.01
N VAL A 237 -12.84 25.82 -12.28
CA VAL A 237 -13.93 26.66 -12.84
C VAL A 237 -13.34 27.81 -13.66
N GLU A 238 -12.27 28.41 -13.17
CA GLU A 238 -11.54 29.50 -13.82
C GLU A 238 -10.70 29.02 -15.02
N GLY A 239 -10.41 27.72 -15.09
CA GLY A 239 -9.64 27.08 -16.15
C GLY A 239 -8.13 26.99 -15.85
N ASP A 240 -7.72 27.03 -14.58
CA ASP A 240 -6.32 26.85 -14.18
C ASP A 240 -5.86 25.39 -14.39
N ARG A 241 -5.28 25.17 -15.56
CA ARG A 241 -4.63 23.93 -15.98
C ARG A 241 -3.41 23.56 -15.13
N GLU A 242 -2.69 24.53 -14.58
CA GLU A 242 -1.45 24.28 -13.82
C GLU A 242 -1.80 23.77 -12.42
N ARG A 243 -2.77 24.38 -11.73
CA ARG A 243 -3.32 23.86 -10.46
C ARG A 243 -4.03 22.52 -10.64
N CYS A 244 -4.81 22.33 -11.72
CA CYS A 244 -5.38 21.02 -12.04
C CYS A 244 -4.30 19.94 -12.21
N HIS A 245 -3.15 20.28 -12.79
CA HIS A 245 -2.02 19.37 -12.96
C HIS A 245 -1.35 19.04 -11.62
N HIS A 246 -1.10 20.03 -10.77
CA HIS A 246 -0.53 19.81 -9.43
C HIS A 246 -1.44 18.93 -8.57
N MET A 247 -2.75 19.22 -8.53
CA MET A 247 -3.75 18.40 -7.83
C MET A 247 -3.77 16.96 -8.39
N MET A 248 -3.81 16.80 -9.72
CA MET A 248 -3.80 15.48 -10.36
C MET A 248 -2.53 14.69 -10.03
N ARG A 249 -1.35 15.33 -10.02
CA ARG A 249 -0.06 14.66 -9.69
C ARG A 249 0.06 14.29 -8.21
N PHE A 250 -0.45 15.13 -7.30
CA PHE A 250 -0.52 14.82 -5.87
C PHE A 250 -1.41 13.59 -5.62
N LEU A 251 -2.64 13.62 -6.14
CA LEU A 251 -3.61 12.53 -5.97
C LEU A 251 -3.12 11.23 -6.66
N GLU A 252 -2.54 11.32 -7.86
CA GLU A 252 -1.90 10.19 -8.54
C GLU A 252 -0.80 9.54 -7.69
N LYS A 253 0.13 10.34 -7.15
CA LYS A 253 1.22 9.82 -6.31
C LYS A 253 0.70 9.12 -5.05
N LEU A 254 -0.31 9.72 -4.40
CA LEU A 254 -0.93 9.16 -3.20
C LEU A 254 -1.66 7.83 -3.52
N VAL A 255 -2.55 7.84 -4.50
CA VAL A 255 -3.35 6.66 -4.86
C VAL A 255 -2.47 5.51 -5.35
N VAL A 256 -1.48 5.78 -6.22
CA VAL A 256 -0.58 4.73 -6.74
C VAL A 256 0.33 4.18 -5.63
N GLY A 257 0.78 5.01 -4.69
CA GLY A 257 1.53 4.53 -3.53
C GLY A 257 0.70 3.58 -2.66
N VAL A 258 -0.55 3.91 -2.36
CA VAL A 258 -1.42 3.03 -1.56
C VAL A 258 -1.81 1.76 -2.32
N LEU A 259 -1.95 1.79 -3.66
CA LEU A 259 -2.11 0.59 -4.49
C LEU A 259 -0.89 -0.34 -4.35
N GLN A 260 0.32 0.20 -4.50
CA GLN A 260 1.56 -0.57 -4.39
C GLN A 260 1.78 -1.14 -2.98
N GLU A 261 1.40 -0.40 -1.93
CA GLU A 261 1.50 -0.89 -0.54
C GLU A 261 0.41 -1.91 -0.15
N SER A 262 -0.84 -1.75 -0.63
CA SER A 262 -1.99 -2.56 -0.17
C SER A 262 -2.37 -3.69 -1.12
N SER A 263 -1.87 -3.67 -2.36
CA SER A 263 -2.19 -4.67 -3.38
C SER A 263 -1.00 -4.90 -4.35
N PRO A 264 0.23 -5.21 -3.85
CA PRO A 264 1.45 -5.30 -4.66
C PRO A 264 1.44 -6.38 -5.74
N GLY A 265 0.53 -7.35 -5.68
CA GLY A 265 0.36 -8.40 -6.70
C GLY A 265 -0.72 -8.11 -7.75
N THR A 266 -1.50 -7.03 -7.61
CA THR A 266 -2.62 -6.73 -8.50
C THR A 266 -2.15 -5.90 -9.69
N ASP A 267 -2.21 -6.47 -10.90
CA ASP A 267 -1.86 -5.75 -12.13
C ASP A 267 -2.93 -4.70 -12.45
N THR A 268 -2.50 -3.46 -12.71
CA THR A 268 -3.40 -2.34 -13.01
C THR A 268 -3.07 -1.68 -14.33
N THR A 269 -4.11 -1.41 -15.11
CA THR A 269 -4.02 -0.58 -16.33
C THR A 269 -4.39 0.86 -15.99
N GLN A 270 -3.49 1.80 -16.27
CA GLN A 270 -3.81 3.23 -16.23
C GLN A 270 -4.59 3.63 -17.49
N LEU A 271 -5.72 4.31 -17.27
CA LEU A 271 -6.60 4.86 -18.30
C LEU A 271 -6.73 6.38 -18.12
N ILE A 272 -6.92 7.08 -19.23
CA ILE A 272 -7.14 8.53 -19.27
C ILE A 272 -8.61 8.78 -19.61
N LEU A 273 -9.33 9.51 -18.77
CA LEU A 273 -10.77 9.71 -18.92
C LEU A 273 -11.07 10.87 -19.88
N SER A 274 -12.07 10.72 -20.74
CA SER A 274 -12.53 11.78 -21.66
C SER A 274 -12.93 13.05 -20.90
N ALA A 275 -12.33 14.19 -21.26
CA ALA A 275 -12.64 15.49 -20.70
C ALA A 275 -14.09 15.89 -21.01
N ARG A 276 -14.59 15.52 -22.19
CA ARG A 276 -15.99 15.67 -22.59
C ARG A 276 -16.93 14.82 -21.75
N ALA A 277 -16.63 13.54 -21.53
CA ALA A 277 -17.48 12.67 -20.70
C ALA A 277 -17.57 13.18 -19.25
N LEU A 278 -16.47 13.70 -18.71
CA LEU A 278 -16.42 14.36 -17.41
C LEU A 278 -17.25 15.65 -17.37
N LYS A 279 -17.08 16.54 -18.36
CA LYS A 279 -17.82 17.82 -18.43
C LYS A 279 -19.32 17.64 -18.67
N GLU A 280 -19.72 16.57 -19.34
CA GLU A 280 -21.12 16.15 -19.50
C GLU A 280 -21.64 15.31 -18.31
N HIS A 281 -20.82 15.05 -17.28
CA HIS A 281 -21.14 14.24 -16.10
C HIS A 281 -21.77 12.87 -16.46
N ARG A 282 -21.20 12.18 -17.46
CA ARG A 282 -21.70 10.87 -17.93
C ARG A 282 -21.43 9.75 -16.92
N ASP A 283 -22.42 8.87 -16.77
CA ASP A 283 -22.23 7.54 -16.17
C ASP A 283 -21.26 6.68 -16.99
N ASP A 284 -20.65 5.69 -16.35
CA ASP A 284 -19.67 4.76 -16.95
C ASP A 284 -18.53 5.48 -17.68
N LEU A 285 -17.68 6.17 -16.91
CA LEU A 285 -16.52 6.91 -17.42
C LEU A 285 -15.49 6.00 -18.13
N LEU A 286 -15.45 4.71 -17.80
CA LEU A 286 -14.55 3.73 -18.43
C LEU A 286 -14.90 3.51 -19.91
N LYS A 287 -16.19 3.50 -20.26
CA LYS A 287 -16.69 3.36 -21.63
C LYS A 287 -16.24 4.48 -22.59
N TYR A 288 -15.79 5.60 -22.04
CA TYR A 288 -15.27 6.76 -22.76
C TYR A 288 -13.77 7.02 -22.50
N ALA A 289 -13.08 6.11 -21.79
CA ALA A 289 -11.67 6.26 -21.47
C ALA A 289 -10.76 5.83 -22.63
N TYR A 290 -9.54 6.37 -22.64
CA TYR A 290 -8.47 6.04 -23.57
C TYR A 290 -7.35 5.30 -22.84
N THR A 291 -6.70 4.35 -23.53
CA THR A 291 -5.44 3.78 -23.02
C THR A 291 -4.32 4.82 -23.15
N LEU A 292 -3.29 4.72 -22.30
CA LEU A 292 -2.13 5.60 -22.39
C LEU A 292 -1.47 5.56 -23.78
N GLU A 293 -1.50 4.39 -24.45
CA GLU A 293 -0.93 4.23 -25.79
C GLU A 293 -1.72 4.96 -26.87
N GLN A 294 -3.06 4.94 -26.84
CA GLN A 294 -3.90 5.75 -27.73
C GLN A 294 -3.58 7.24 -27.60
N VAL A 295 -3.29 7.71 -26.38
CA VAL A 295 -2.90 9.10 -26.10
C VAL A 295 -1.48 9.42 -26.61
N LYS A 296 -0.52 8.49 -26.48
CA LYS A 296 0.83 8.65 -27.06
C LYS A 296 0.79 8.74 -28.59
N VAL A 297 0.13 7.78 -29.25
CA VAL A 297 0.00 7.74 -30.73
C VAL A 297 -0.67 9.00 -31.24
N ALA A 298 -1.81 9.39 -30.67
CA ALA A 298 -2.50 10.63 -31.05
C ALA A 298 -1.63 11.88 -30.84
N LYS A 299 -0.80 11.91 -29.79
CA LYS A 299 0.16 13.01 -29.56
C LYS A 299 1.26 13.03 -30.61
N ALA A 300 1.84 11.88 -30.95
CA ALA A 300 2.96 11.77 -31.89
C ALA A 300 2.53 12.13 -33.32
N GLU A 301 1.37 11.63 -33.76
CA GLU A 301 0.79 11.92 -35.07
C GLU A 301 0.10 13.30 -35.14
N SER A 302 -0.01 14.01 -34.01
CA SER A 302 -0.72 15.30 -33.87
C SER A 302 -2.20 15.25 -34.27
N VAL A 303 -2.85 14.08 -34.11
CA VAL A 303 -4.26 13.86 -34.43
C VAL A 303 -5.17 13.99 -33.20
N ALA A 304 -6.48 14.04 -33.42
CA ALA A 304 -7.47 14.01 -32.35
C ALA A 304 -7.69 12.59 -31.83
N LEU A 305 -7.91 12.45 -30.52
CA LEU A 305 -8.40 11.21 -29.90
C LEU A 305 -9.84 10.95 -30.38
N VAL A 306 -10.11 9.76 -30.91
CA VAL A 306 -11.44 9.39 -31.44
C VAL A 306 -12.17 8.49 -30.44
N ASN A 307 -13.20 9.04 -29.81
CA ASN A 307 -14.08 8.31 -28.91
C ASN A 307 -15.13 7.53 -29.71
N ARG A 308 -14.80 6.30 -30.11
CA ARG A 308 -15.71 5.44 -30.91
C ARG A 308 -17.06 5.24 -30.21
N THR A 309 -17.07 5.05 -28.89
CA THR A 309 -18.29 4.81 -28.10
C THR A 309 -19.14 6.07 -27.93
N GLY A 310 -18.51 7.24 -27.85
CA GLY A 310 -19.18 8.54 -27.73
C GLY A 310 -19.60 9.17 -29.06
N GLY A 311 -19.04 8.72 -30.19
CA GLY A 311 -19.28 9.30 -31.52
C GLY A 311 -18.64 10.67 -31.73
N TYR A 312 -17.55 11.00 -31.02
CA TYR A 312 -16.89 12.30 -31.06
C TYR A 312 -15.37 12.19 -31.05
N SER A 313 -14.67 13.30 -31.27
CA SER A 313 -13.23 13.41 -31.10
C SER A 313 -12.84 14.56 -30.15
N GLU A 314 -11.69 14.42 -29.50
CA GLU A 314 -11.13 15.37 -28.53
C GLU A 314 -9.67 15.65 -28.87
N LYS A 315 -9.15 16.85 -28.56
CA LYS A 315 -7.71 17.11 -28.74
C LYS A 315 -6.95 16.49 -27.58
N VAL A 316 -5.78 15.93 -27.86
CA VAL A 316 -4.87 15.39 -26.82
C VAL A 316 -4.60 16.40 -25.70
N ILE A 317 -4.48 17.70 -26.03
CA ILE A 317 -4.26 18.76 -25.03
C ILE A 317 -5.46 18.97 -24.10
N ASP A 318 -6.70 18.72 -24.54
CA ASP A 318 -7.90 18.91 -23.72
C ASP A 318 -8.06 17.78 -22.70
N VAL A 319 -7.63 16.57 -23.06
CA VAL A 319 -7.68 15.37 -22.20
C VAL A 319 -6.42 15.23 -21.32
N MET A 320 -5.23 15.59 -21.82
CA MET A 320 -3.99 15.52 -21.05
C MET A 320 -3.84 16.71 -20.09
N CYS A 321 -3.89 16.41 -18.80
CA CYS A 321 -3.43 17.31 -17.75
C CYS A 321 -1.89 17.36 -17.71
N LYS A 322 -1.27 18.05 -18.67
CA LYS A 322 0.13 18.51 -18.66
C LYS A 322 0.17 20.03 -18.87
N THR A 323 1.14 20.70 -18.25
CA THR A 323 1.48 22.10 -18.53
C THR A 323 2.35 22.19 -19.79
N SER A 324 2.33 23.33 -20.49
CA SER A 324 3.00 23.50 -21.79
C SER A 324 4.43 24.06 -21.69
N ARG A 325 5.10 23.86 -20.56
CA ARG A 325 6.34 24.57 -20.18
C ARG A 325 7.45 23.70 -19.57
N HIS A 326 7.74 22.55 -20.15
CA HIS A 326 9.14 22.09 -20.23
C HIS A 326 9.72 22.50 -21.58
N ARG A 327 10.15 23.76 -21.68
CA ARG A 327 10.94 24.24 -22.81
C ARG A 327 12.40 23.98 -22.46
N THR A 328 12.96 22.89 -22.98
CA THR A 328 14.37 22.52 -22.79
C THR A 328 15.28 23.62 -23.34
N LEU A 329 15.72 24.50 -22.44
CA LEU A 329 16.66 25.57 -22.75
C LEU A 329 18.06 24.97 -22.88
N SER A 330 18.45 24.73 -24.14
CA SER A 330 19.82 24.44 -24.52
C SER A 330 20.79 25.46 -23.90
N HIS A 331 21.94 24.98 -23.42
CA HIS A 331 22.86 25.79 -22.61
C HIS A 331 23.24 27.13 -23.25
N SER A 332 22.92 28.23 -22.58
CA SER A 332 23.73 29.45 -22.61
C SER A 332 23.81 30.04 -21.21
N SER A 333 25.03 30.30 -20.74
CA SER A 333 25.30 30.59 -19.32
C SER A 333 25.10 32.06 -18.97
N SER A 334 24.08 32.37 -18.18
CA SER A 334 24.06 33.56 -17.33
C SER A 334 23.25 33.30 -16.06
N ALA A 335 23.83 33.60 -14.90
CA ALA A 335 23.21 33.34 -13.61
C ALA A 335 22.47 34.58 -13.09
N SER A 336 21.20 34.41 -12.71
CA SER A 336 20.51 35.29 -11.76
C SER A 336 19.44 34.47 -11.05
N ALA A 337 19.56 34.32 -9.73
CA ALA A 337 18.65 33.49 -8.94
C ALA A 337 17.54 34.35 -8.32
N VAL A 338 16.29 33.90 -8.45
CA VAL A 338 15.13 34.42 -7.71
C VAL A 338 14.46 33.22 -7.03
N PRO A 339 14.21 33.24 -5.71
CA PRO A 339 13.68 32.07 -5.01
C PRO A 339 12.23 31.75 -5.37
N ILE A 340 11.95 30.46 -5.55
CA ILE A 340 10.58 29.92 -5.52
C ILE A 340 10.21 29.69 -4.05
N PRO A 341 9.01 30.10 -3.57
CA PRO A 341 8.58 29.80 -2.20
C PRO A 341 8.42 28.28 -1.98
N GLY A 342 9.22 27.73 -1.07
CA GLY A 342 9.10 26.33 -0.64
C GLY A 342 7.87 26.13 0.26
N TRP A 343 7.30 24.93 0.21
CA TRP A 343 6.26 24.50 1.16
C TRP A 343 6.95 24.17 2.50
N ASP A 344 6.67 24.95 3.54
CA ASP A 344 7.47 24.91 4.77
C ASP A 344 6.98 23.86 5.76
N GLU A 345 7.62 22.69 5.75
CA GLU A 345 7.45 21.67 6.78
C GLU A 345 8.04 22.11 8.13
N ARG A 346 7.31 22.89 8.94
CA ARG A 346 7.29 22.82 10.42
C ARG A 346 6.26 23.79 11.04
N GLY A 347 5.42 23.26 11.93
CA GLY A 347 4.31 24.00 12.56
C GLY A 347 4.11 23.72 14.05
N ILE A 348 5.18 23.50 14.84
CA ILE A 348 5.11 23.47 16.30
C ILE A 348 6.19 24.39 16.87
N SER A 349 5.79 25.33 17.73
CA SER A 349 6.68 26.32 18.33
C SER A 349 6.97 26.01 19.79
N THR A 350 8.26 25.91 20.14
CA THR A 350 8.75 25.96 21.53
C THR A 350 10.04 26.79 21.57
N THR A 351 10.06 27.80 22.42
CA THR A 351 11.15 28.78 22.49
C THR A 351 12.20 28.44 23.56
N SER A 352 13.47 28.30 23.16
CA SER A 352 14.62 28.55 24.05
C SER A 352 15.88 28.90 23.24
N SER A 353 16.72 29.77 23.80
CA SER A 353 17.87 30.39 23.14
C SER A 353 19.21 29.79 23.55
N GLN A 354 20.17 29.75 22.59
CA GLN A 354 21.64 29.94 22.69
C GLN A 354 22.31 29.29 21.45
N SER A 355 22.80 30.05 20.46
CA SER A 355 24.09 30.78 20.40
C SER A 355 25.33 29.87 20.27
N GLY A 356 25.84 29.70 19.05
CA GLY A 356 27.12 29.01 18.80
C GLY A 356 27.44 28.76 17.31
N SER A 357 28.36 29.56 16.76
CA SER A 357 29.01 29.40 15.45
C SER A 357 30.47 29.90 15.58
N PRO A 358 31.41 29.60 14.66
CA PRO A 358 31.33 28.77 13.46
C PRO A 358 32.42 27.68 13.41
N THR A 359 32.59 26.99 12.27
CA THR A 359 33.86 26.96 11.47
C THR A 359 33.58 26.22 10.15
N SER A 360 34.17 26.69 9.05
CA SER A 360 34.13 26.04 7.73
C SER A 360 35.51 25.51 7.32
N ILE A 361 35.54 24.41 6.58
CA ILE A 361 36.72 23.96 5.83
C ILE A 361 36.26 23.59 4.41
N VAL A 362 36.99 24.07 3.41
CA VAL A 362 36.75 23.79 1.98
C VAL A 362 37.87 22.88 1.47
N GLY A 363 37.52 21.82 0.75
CA GLY A 363 38.49 20.88 0.18
C GLY A 363 37.89 20.04 -0.96
N ASN A 364 38.15 20.45 -2.20
CA ASN A 364 37.65 19.74 -3.39
C ASN A 364 38.49 18.48 -3.70
N LYS A 365 37.81 17.37 -4.03
CA LYS A 365 37.97 16.67 -5.33
C LYS A 365 36.90 15.60 -5.55
N ASN A 366 36.48 15.44 -6.81
CA ASN A 366 35.42 14.53 -7.21
C ASN A 366 35.94 13.09 -7.38
N THR A 367 35.30 12.13 -6.70
CA THR A 367 35.08 10.77 -7.22
C THR A 367 33.72 10.30 -6.71
N VAL A 368 32.74 10.12 -7.59
CA VAL A 368 31.45 9.50 -7.25
C VAL A 368 31.42 8.12 -7.91
N VAL A 369 31.42 7.07 -7.09
CA VAL A 369 31.20 5.69 -7.56
C VAL A 369 29.73 5.37 -7.36
N ILE A 370 28.96 5.33 -8.45
CA ILE A 370 27.58 4.84 -8.42
C ILE A 370 27.64 3.31 -8.52
N ALA A 371 27.43 2.64 -7.39
CA ALA A 371 27.28 1.18 -7.34
C ALA A 371 25.79 0.82 -7.26
N ALA A 372 25.27 0.14 -8.28
CA ALA A 372 23.93 -0.44 -8.23
C ALA A 372 23.87 -1.60 -7.20
N PRO A 373 22.69 -1.89 -6.63
CA PRO A 373 22.53 -3.11 -5.84
C PRO A 373 22.77 -4.35 -6.73
N PHE A 374 23.27 -5.43 -6.10
CA PHE A 374 23.60 -6.71 -6.74
C PHE A 374 24.77 -6.69 -7.75
N SER A 375 25.99 -6.54 -7.25
CA SER A 375 27.19 -7.05 -7.93
C SER A 375 28.26 -7.47 -6.91
N ARG A 376 28.77 -8.71 -7.04
CA ARG A 376 29.91 -9.21 -6.24
C ARG A 376 31.22 -8.75 -6.89
N VAL A 377 31.94 -7.84 -6.24
CA VAL A 377 33.34 -7.56 -6.58
C VAL A 377 34.23 -8.48 -5.75
N ILE A 378 34.93 -9.41 -6.41
CA ILE A 378 35.96 -10.24 -5.79
C ILE A 378 37.32 -9.56 -6.04
N MET A 379 37.94 -9.05 -4.97
CA MET A 379 39.31 -8.51 -4.99
C MET A 379 40.26 -9.50 -4.31
N SER A 380 40.88 -10.37 -5.08
CA SER A 380 41.97 -11.25 -4.62
C SER A 380 43.31 -10.55 -4.77
N GLY A 381 43.92 -10.12 -3.65
CA GLY A 381 45.23 -9.46 -3.63
C GLY A 381 46.08 -9.94 -2.45
N SER A 382 47.12 -10.72 -2.74
CA SER A 382 48.03 -11.31 -1.75
C SER A 382 49.20 -10.37 -1.39
N GLY A 383 49.55 -10.28 -0.11
CA GLY A 383 50.77 -9.62 0.39
C GLY A 383 51.18 -10.17 1.75
N VAL A 384 52.48 -10.30 2.02
CA VAL A 384 53.03 -11.11 3.14
C VAL A 384 54.16 -10.39 3.89
N SER A 385 54.02 -10.28 5.21
CA SER A 385 55.07 -10.19 6.27
C SER A 385 54.36 -9.96 7.63
N SER A 386 54.45 -10.85 8.63
CA SER A 386 55.56 -11.12 9.58
C SER A 386 55.81 -9.96 10.59
N ALA A 387 55.98 -10.17 11.90
CA ALA A 387 56.27 -11.39 12.66
C ALA A 387 55.89 -11.27 14.16
N ALA A 388 56.07 -12.38 14.90
CA ALA A 388 56.38 -12.49 16.34
C ALA A 388 55.35 -12.03 17.40
N ASP A 389 55.09 -12.73 18.52
CA ASP A 389 55.26 -14.14 18.98
C ASP A 389 54.02 -14.41 19.91
N ASP A 390 53.87 -15.22 20.98
CA ASP A 390 54.57 -16.25 21.80
C ASP A 390 53.43 -16.84 22.73
N ASP A 391 53.34 -18.05 23.30
CA ASP A 391 54.06 -19.35 23.27
C ASP A 391 53.03 -20.47 23.72
N SER A 392 53.47 -21.73 23.74
CA SER A 392 53.02 -22.97 24.42
C SER A 392 51.68 -23.07 25.21
N GLY A 393 51.01 -24.23 25.07
CA GLY A 393 49.82 -24.60 25.86
C GLY A 393 49.16 -25.93 25.48
N ALA A 394 49.88 -27.06 25.54
CA ALA A 394 49.36 -28.36 25.13
C ALA A 394 48.45 -29.04 26.19
N GLY A 395 47.39 -29.72 25.74
CA GLY A 395 46.54 -30.57 26.57
C GLY A 395 45.80 -31.62 25.72
N ILE A 396 46.03 -32.91 26.01
CA ILE A 396 45.46 -34.05 25.27
C ILE A 396 44.66 -34.93 26.24
N HIS A 397 43.38 -35.15 25.93
CA HIS A 397 42.51 -36.28 26.32
C HIS A 397 41.22 -36.15 25.48
N GLU A 398 40.46 -37.19 25.14
CA GLU A 398 40.75 -38.61 24.88
C GLU A 398 39.56 -39.18 24.07
N TRP A 399 39.74 -40.28 23.35
CA TRP A 399 38.68 -40.88 22.53
C TRP A 399 37.78 -41.83 23.35
N GLN A 400 36.48 -41.87 23.04
CA GLN A 400 35.74 -43.14 22.93
C GLN A 400 34.65 -43.02 21.83
N GLU A 401 34.54 -44.06 21.01
CA GLU A 401 33.35 -44.39 20.22
C GLU A 401 32.54 -45.47 20.97
N GLU A 402 31.22 -45.53 20.75
CA GLU A 402 30.38 -46.75 20.63
C GLU A 402 28.93 -46.26 20.38
N VAL A 403 28.27 -46.54 19.24
CA VAL A 403 27.70 -47.82 18.73
C VAL A 403 26.28 -48.09 19.26
N PHE A 404 25.31 -47.96 18.34
CA PHE A 404 23.95 -48.56 18.28
C PHE A 404 23.04 -48.61 19.52
N THR A 405 21.80 -48.15 19.33
CA THR A 405 20.59 -49.00 19.46
C THR A 405 19.45 -48.37 18.66
N ALA A 406 18.69 -49.18 17.93
CA ALA A 406 17.42 -48.79 17.32
C ALA A 406 16.26 -49.43 18.09
N MET A 407 15.12 -48.75 18.16
CA MET A 407 13.86 -49.36 18.61
C MET A 407 12.73 -48.93 17.66
N GLU A 408 12.07 -49.93 17.09
CA GLU A 408 10.80 -49.80 16.37
C GLU A 408 9.64 -49.87 17.38
N THR A 409 8.53 -49.18 17.10
CA THR A 409 7.19 -49.63 17.54
C THR A 409 6.10 -49.03 16.65
N GLU A 410 5.34 -49.92 16.01
CA GLU A 410 3.90 -49.81 15.71
C GLU A 410 3.38 -48.62 14.87
N GLU A 411 3.37 -48.81 13.54
CA GLU A 411 2.27 -48.27 12.72
C GLU A 411 1.00 -49.13 12.96
N GLN A 412 -0.17 -48.50 13.11
CA GLN A 412 -1.46 -49.18 13.01
C GLN A 412 -2.22 -48.75 11.75
N SER A 413 -2.66 -49.75 10.98
CA SER A 413 -3.43 -49.58 9.75
C SER A 413 -4.85 -49.08 10.01
N ALA A 414 -5.35 -48.23 9.12
CA ALA A 414 -6.77 -47.92 8.96
C ALA A 414 -7.14 -47.98 7.47
N GLU A 415 -8.24 -48.65 7.14
CA GLU A 415 -8.63 -48.94 5.75
C GLU A 415 -9.24 -47.73 5.02
N PRO A 416 -9.10 -47.63 3.68
CA PRO A 416 -9.64 -46.52 2.91
C PRO A 416 -11.16 -46.65 2.71
N MET A 417 -11.94 -45.86 3.45
CA MET A 417 -13.38 -45.74 3.17
C MET A 417 -13.62 -45.04 1.84
N SER A 418 -14.30 -45.73 0.92
CA SER A 418 -14.77 -45.15 -0.35
C SER A 418 -16.02 -44.27 -0.13
N PRO A 419 -16.13 -43.08 -0.73
CA PRO A 419 -17.27 -42.19 -0.50
C PRO A 419 -18.54 -42.69 -1.22
N THR A 420 -19.61 -42.90 -0.46
CA THR A 420 -20.94 -43.20 -1.00
C THR A 420 -21.56 -41.93 -1.60
N LEU A 421 -21.96 -42.00 -2.88
CA LEU A 421 -22.72 -40.93 -3.54
C LEU A 421 -24.23 -41.16 -3.38
N THR A 422 -24.96 -40.11 -3.03
CA THR A 422 -26.43 -40.06 -3.06
C THR A 422 -26.89 -39.04 -4.09
N VAL A 423 -27.64 -39.50 -5.10
CA VAL A 423 -28.29 -38.64 -6.09
C VAL A 423 -29.64 -38.18 -5.54
N VAL A 424 -29.95 -36.90 -5.75
CA VAL A 424 -31.30 -36.34 -5.52
C VAL A 424 -31.78 -35.78 -6.85
N GLU A 425 -32.87 -36.33 -7.39
CA GLU A 425 -33.46 -35.87 -8.64
C GLU A 425 -34.34 -34.62 -8.40
N GLY A 426 -34.22 -33.66 -9.31
CA GLY A 426 -35.00 -32.43 -9.36
C GLY A 426 -34.76 -31.77 -10.71
N ASP A 427 -35.82 -31.22 -11.31
CA ASP A 427 -35.80 -30.85 -12.73
C ASP A 427 -34.79 -29.73 -13.05
N ASP A 428 -34.15 -29.87 -14.21
CA ASP A 428 -33.29 -28.88 -14.89
C ASP A 428 -32.02 -28.38 -14.18
N ASN A 429 -31.49 -29.03 -13.13
CA ASN A 429 -30.04 -29.00 -12.80
C ASN A 429 -29.60 -30.09 -11.80
N THR A 430 -28.76 -31.04 -12.24
CA THR A 430 -28.16 -32.06 -11.34
C THR A 430 -26.98 -31.48 -10.57
N VAL A 431 -27.09 -31.40 -9.24
CA VAL A 431 -25.98 -31.03 -8.34
C VAL A 431 -25.52 -32.27 -7.57
N VAL A 432 -24.22 -32.58 -7.63
CA VAL A 432 -23.61 -33.65 -6.85
C VAL A 432 -22.83 -33.04 -5.70
N THR A 433 -23.22 -33.39 -4.47
CA THR A 433 -22.55 -32.95 -3.24
C THR A 433 -21.65 -34.08 -2.73
N ALA A 434 -20.38 -33.78 -2.46
CA ALA A 434 -19.50 -34.73 -1.78
C ALA A 434 -19.70 -34.65 -0.25
N GLY A 435 -19.33 -35.74 0.46
CA GLY A 435 -19.51 -35.85 1.91
C GLY A 435 -18.67 -34.88 2.76
N ASP A 436 -17.77 -34.12 2.14
CA ASP A 436 -16.98 -33.04 2.75
C ASP A 436 -17.63 -31.65 2.63
N GLY A 437 -18.76 -31.53 1.94
CA GLY A 437 -19.46 -30.27 1.69
C GLY A 437 -18.96 -29.50 0.46
N SER A 438 -18.10 -30.09 -0.37
CA SER A 438 -17.74 -29.53 -1.68
C SER A 438 -18.82 -29.76 -2.74
N PHE A 439 -18.89 -28.83 -3.70
CA PHE A 439 -19.85 -28.84 -4.81
C PHE A 439 -19.11 -28.98 -6.15
N VAL A 440 -19.57 -29.89 -7.02
CA VAL A 440 -19.09 -30.00 -8.39
C VAL A 440 -20.23 -29.72 -9.35
N SER A 441 -20.08 -28.70 -10.20
CA SER A 441 -21.01 -28.42 -11.30
C SER A 441 -20.57 -29.19 -12.54
N VAL A 442 -21.39 -30.15 -12.97
CA VAL A 442 -21.18 -30.91 -14.21
C VAL A 442 -22.07 -30.30 -15.29
N ARG A 443 -21.46 -29.63 -16.28
CA ARG A 443 -22.17 -29.28 -17.52
C ARG A 443 -22.15 -30.46 -18.47
N THR A 444 -23.32 -31.03 -18.73
CA THR A 444 -23.52 -31.93 -19.88
C THR A 444 -23.52 -31.10 -21.16
N GLN A 445 -22.56 -31.35 -22.04
CA GLN A 445 -22.54 -30.77 -23.39
C GLN A 445 -23.42 -31.64 -24.29
N GLY A 446 -24.56 -31.12 -24.72
CA GLY A 446 -25.49 -31.80 -25.63
C GLY A 446 -25.18 -31.52 -27.10
N ASP A 447 -25.34 -32.54 -27.94
CA ASP A 447 -24.99 -32.51 -29.37
C ASP A 447 -26.00 -31.77 -30.27
N GLY A 448 -25.48 -31.26 -31.39
CA GLY A 448 -26.09 -31.48 -32.69
C GLY A 448 -26.99 -30.39 -33.27
N GLN A 449 -26.47 -29.67 -34.29
CA GLN A 449 -27.13 -29.61 -35.59
C GLN A 449 -26.16 -29.24 -36.71
N ASP A 450 -26.32 -29.88 -37.87
CA ASP A 450 -25.43 -29.77 -39.04
C ASP A 450 -25.72 -28.52 -39.89
N MET A 451 -24.70 -28.03 -40.60
CA MET A 451 -24.73 -27.84 -42.07
C MET A 451 -23.38 -27.37 -42.63
N GLU A 452 -23.18 -27.68 -43.91
CA GLU A 452 -22.14 -27.28 -44.88
C GLU A 452 -21.52 -25.87 -44.67
N GLY A 453 -20.25 -25.59 -44.98
CA GLY A 453 -19.20 -26.36 -45.68
C GLY A 453 -18.24 -25.40 -46.45
N VAL A 454 -17.10 -25.91 -46.95
CA VAL A 454 -16.07 -25.33 -47.88
C VAL A 454 -14.64 -25.65 -47.39
N GLU A 455 -13.71 -25.82 -48.33
CA GLU A 455 -12.47 -26.60 -48.19
C GLU A 455 -11.18 -25.77 -47.94
N ASN A 456 -10.22 -26.43 -47.29
CA ASN A 456 -8.76 -26.42 -47.51
C ASN A 456 -8.03 -25.12 -47.93
N SER A 457 -7.05 -24.72 -47.11
CA SER A 457 -5.65 -24.79 -47.57
C SER A 457 -4.67 -24.87 -46.39
N ASP A 458 -3.70 -25.77 -46.49
CA ASP A 458 -2.56 -25.86 -45.58
C ASP A 458 -1.52 -24.77 -45.89
N VAL A 459 -0.98 -24.11 -44.86
CA VAL A 459 0.34 -23.45 -44.92
C VAL A 459 1.09 -23.75 -43.62
N GLU A 460 2.39 -23.98 -43.77
CA GLU A 460 3.32 -24.52 -42.78
C GLU A 460 3.51 -23.62 -41.54
N ALA A 461 3.94 -24.24 -40.44
CA ALA A 461 4.45 -23.53 -39.28
C ALA A 461 5.91 -23.11 -39.51
N ASP A 462 6.27 -21.89 -39.11
CA ASP A 462 7.66 -21.45 -38.97
C ASP A 462 7.89 -20.97 -37.52
N THR A 463 9.08 -21.24 -36.99
CA THR A 463 9.39 -21.13 -35.55
C THR A 463 10.54 -20.16 -35.29
N SER A 464 10.24 -18.87 -35.15
CA SER A 464 11.20 -17.84 -34.73
C SER A 464 11.19 -17.65 -33.20
N ASN A 465 12.10 -18.32 -32.50
CA ASN A 465 12.40 -18.05 -31.09
C ASN A 465 13.26 -16.78 -30.97
N ASP A 466 12.64 -15.61 -30.80
CA ASP A 466 13.32 -14.42 -30.30
C ASP A 466 13.01 -14.23 -28.80
N VAL A 467 14.00 -14.53 -27.96
CA VAL A 467 13.94 -14.29 -26.52
C VAL A 467 14.27 -12.83 -26.25
N VAL A 468 13.25 -12.05 -25.88
CA VAL A 468 13.41 -10.66 -25.43
C VAL A 468 13.13 -10.59 -23.94
N ASP A 469 14.12 -10.21 -23.15
CA ASP A 469 13.97 -10.03 -21.70
C ASP A 469 12.89 -8.97 -21.37
N PRO A 470 11.98 -9.24 -20.41
CA PRO A 470 10.99 -8.27 -19.98
C PRO A 470 11.64 -7.16 -19.15
N LEU A 471 11.98 -6.05 -19.81
CA LEU A 471 12.50 -4.85 -19.16
C LEU A 471 11.45 -4.19 -18.24
N ASP A 472 11.95 -3.67 -17.12
CA ASP A 472 11.21 -3.09 -16.00
C ASP A 472 10.28 -1.92 -16.43
N PRO A 473 8.94 -2.04 -16.30
CA PRO A 473 7.98 -1.04 -16.77
C PRO A 473 7.76 0.14 -15.81
N MET A 474 8.66 0.36 -14.83
CA MET A 474 8.46 1.28 -13.70
C MET A 474 9.33 2.55 -13.67
N SER A 475 9.73 3.11 -14.82
CA SER A 475 10.14 4.52 -14.93
C SER A 475 10.09 5.08 -16.36
N ILE A 476 8.98 5.70 -16.73
CA ILE A 476 8.88 6.56 -17.93
C ILE A 476 8.39 7.94 -17.50
N GLU A 477 9.26 8.68 -16.84
CA GLU A 477 9.19 10.14 -16.86
C GLU A 477 9.65 10.62 -18.24
N LEU A 478 8.90 11.56 -18.83
CA LEU A 478 9.18 12.14 -20.14
C LEU A 478 9.04 13.66 -20.04
N ASP A 479 10.15 14.33 -20.31
CA ASP A 479 10.29 15.79 -20.52
C ASP A 479 9.24 16.35 -21.52
#